data_AF-A0A8I1SS32-F1
#
_entry.id   AF-A0A8I1SS32-F1
#
_cell.length_a   1.000
_cell.length_b   1.000
_cell.length_c   1.000
_cell.angle_alpha   90.00
_cell.angle_beta   90.00
_cell.angle_gamma   90.00
#
_symmetry.space_group_name_H-M   'P 1'
#
loop_
_entity.id
_entity.type
_entity.pdbx_description
1 polymer ?
#
loop_
_entity_poly.entity_id
_entity_poly.type
_entity_poly.pdbx_seq_one_letter_code
_entity_poly.pdbx_strand_id
1 'polypeptide(L)'
;MKTSLPSTVVASLLALAALTSTQAAVVTLEDFSGVTSGTLLSSVPSWSLQSGATDTATVTSTAGYQGGSGATITTQSQYKYAIPANYVMTPTSLTSGYSIKMQLTSNNNYQQAQVLLGKNDGVNGLAVVFDGGTANGDADNSIKISSGGTGWGSVIYTNYSAAKWASDAWYEITFSNIALTNSGYGPAVTGLVTITNLNTGIALLSDAAITGFGNSGTFNTLNTVLVGNKGTARSIAFDDVTATVPEPATWALLIPVLLITLLRRRTRAAV
;
A
#
# COMPACT_ATOMS: atom_id res chain seq x y z
N MET A 1 48.19 -62.26 15.15
CA MET A 1 47.50 -61.55 16.26
C MET A 1 46.96 -60.24 15.70
N LYS A 2 45.63 -60.09 15.68
CA LYS A 2 44.90 -58.90 15.20
C LYS A 2 45.14 -57.73 16.17
N THR A 3 45.52 -56.56 15.66
CA THR A 3 45.24 -55.27 16.31
C THR A 3 44.57 -54.35 15.30
N SER A 4 43.37 -53.91 15.64
CA SER A 4 42.42 -53.17 14.82
C SER A 4 42.76 -51.68 14.74
N LEU A 5 42.70 -51.12 13.54
CA LEU A 5 42.58 -49.67 13.30
C LEU A 5 41.10 -49.28 13.33
N PRO A 6 40.72 -48.15 13.95
CA PRO A 6 39.39 -47.58 13.76
C PRO A 6 39.36 -46.69 12.52
N SER A 7 38.34 -46.93 11.72
CA SER A 7 37.86 -46.14 10.60
C SER A 7 37.31 -44.79 11.08
N THR A 8 37.55 -43.70 10.35
CA THR A 8 36.50 -42.68 10.21
C THR A 8 36.62 -41.97 8.87
N VAL A 9 35.49 -41.97 8.20
CA VAL A 9 35.19 -41.65 6.81
C VAL A 9 34.49 -40.29 6.82
N VAL A 10 34.84 -39.44 5.85
CA VAL A 10 33.94 -38.56 5.07
C VAL A 10 33.70 -37.09 5.47
N ALA A 11 34.03 -36.28 4.46
CA ALA A 11 33.35 -35.13 3.86
C ALA A 11 32.95 -33.93 4.73
N SER A 12 33.72 -32.86 4.51
CA SER A 12 33.26 -31.48 4.61
C SER A 12 32.30 -31.19 3.44
N LEU A 13 30.99 -31.29 3.67
CA LEU A 13 29.99 -30.71 2.78
C LEU A 13 29.81 -29.23 3.16
N LEU A 14 30.09 -28.34 2.20
CA LEU A 14 29.81 -26.92 2.27
C LEU A 14 28.33 -26.66 2.56
N ALA A 15 28.01 -26.20 3.77
CA ALA A 15 26.74 -25.54 4.05
C ALA A 15 26.86 -24.07 3.67
N LEU A 16 26.67 -23.76 2.38
CA LEU A 16 26.40 -22.40 1.95
C LEU A 16 24.92 -22.12 2.27
N ALA A 17 24.66 -21.66 3.50
CA ALA A 17 23.35 -21.14 3.87
C ALA A 17 23.09 -19.89 3.01
N ALA A 18 22.20 -20.02 2.03
CA ALA A 18 21.68 -18.88 1.31
C ALA A 18 20.92 -18.00 2.30
N LEU A 19 21.54 -16.89 2.74
CA LEU A 19 20.79 -15.76 3.28
C LEU A 19 20.03 -15.12 2.12
N THR A 20 18.91 -15.73 1.73
CA THR A 20 17.93 -15.03 0.91
C THR A 20 17.34 -13.92 1.77
N SER A 21 17.65 -12.66 1.45
CA SER A 21 16.98 -11.51 2.03
C SER A 21 15.47 -11.66 1.83
N THR A 22 14.73 -11.91 2.91
CA THR A 22 13.28 -12.06 2.91
C THR A 22 12.64 -10.72 2.55
N GLN A 23 12.20 -10.54 1.31
CA GLN A 23 11.49 -9.35 0.87
C GLN A 23 9.97 -9.56 1.04
N ALA A 24 9.27 -8.57 1.60
CA ALA A 24 7.81 -8.60 1.69
C ALA A 24 7.17 -8.73 0.29
N ALA A 25 6.06 -9.46 0.19
CA ALA A 25 5.34 -9.61 -1.06
C ALA A 25 4.39 -8.42 -1.27
N VAL A 26 4.38 -7.86 -2.48
CA VAL A 26 3.43 -6.84 -2.91
C VAL A 26 2.32 -7.54 -3.70
N VAL A 27 1.08 -7.31 -3.30
CA VAL A 27 -0.10 -7.90 -3.94
C VAL A 27 -0.96 -6.78 -4.53
N THR A 28 -1.25 -6.88 -5.82
CA THR A 28 -2.20 -6.00 -6.51
C THR A 28 -3.63 -6.32 -6.06
N LEU A 29 -4.32 -5.32 -5.53
CA LEU A 29 -5.74 -5.40 -5.15
C LEU A 29 -6.66 -4.93 -6.28
N GLU A 30 -6.22 -3.91 -7.01
CA GLU A 30 -6.92 -3.32 -8.15
C GLU A 30 -5.91 -2.68 -9.10
N ASP A 31 -5.99 -3.02 -10.39
CA ASP A 31 -5.21 -2.44 -11.49
C ASP A 31 -6.08 -2.06 -12.71
N PHE A 32 -7.40 -2.22 -12.59
CA PHE A 32 -8.41 -1.98 -13.61
C PHE A 32 -8.21 -2.76 -14.92
N SER A 33 -7.31 -3.74 -14.98
CA SER A 33 -6.94 -4.45 -16.22
C SER A 33 -8.10 -5.27 -16.80
N GLY A 34 -9.00 -5.75 -15.94
CA GLY A 34 -10.20 -6.49 -16.32
C GLY A 34 -11.43 -5.63 -16.62
N VAL A 35 -11.32 -4.30 -16.55
CA VAL A 35 -12.45 -3.37 -16.67
C VAL A 35 -12.51 -2.76 -18.07
N THR A 36 -13.68 -2.81 -18.72
CA THR A 36 -13.89 -2.20 -20.03
C THR A 36 -13.72 -0.67 -19.96
N SER A 37 -12.98 -0.10 -20.92
CA SER A 37 -12.83 1.35 -21.03
C SER A 37 -14.19 2.05 -21.20
N GLY A 38 -14.37 3.16 -20.49
CA GLY A 38 -15.64 3.91 -20.40
C GLY A 38 -16.56 3.47 -19.27
N THR A 39 -16.22 2.41 -18.52
CA THR A 39 -17.01 1.96 -17.36
C THR A 39 -16.98 3.03 -16.26
N LEU A 40 -18.14 3.38 -15.71
CA LEU A 40 -18.25 4.24 -14.54
C LEU A 40 -17.60 3.54 -13.33
N LEU A 41 -16.80 4.28 -12.56
CA LEU A 41 -16.09 3.71 -11.41
C LEU A 41 -17.03 3.10 -10.38
N SER A 42 -18.22 3.70 -10.16
CA SER A 42 -19.25 3.16 -9.26
C SER A 42 -19.88 1.84 -9.74
N SER A 43 -19.62 1.43 -10.98
CA SER A 43 -20.05 0.14 -11.53
C SER A 43 -18.93 -0.91 -11.51
N VAL A 44 -17.70 -0.53 -11.12
CA VAL A 44 -16.58 -1.46 -10.93
C VAL A 44 -16.77 -2.16 -9.59
N PRO A 45 -16.56 -3.50 -9.50
CA PRO A 45 -16.64 -4.23 -8.25
C PRO A 45 -15.81 -3.58 -7.14
N SER A 46 -16.32 -3.61 -5.90
CA SER A 46 -15.70 -3.00 -4.71
C SER A 46 -15.57 -1.48 -4.71
N TRP A 47 -15.83 -0.79 -5.81
CA TRP A 47 -15.84 0.67 -5.86
C TRP A 47 -17.24 1.23 -5.65
N SER A 48 -17.32 2.35 -4.92
CA SER A 48 -18.57 3.08 -4.72
C SER A 48 -18.31 4.56 -4.52
N LEU A 49 -19.28 5.40 -4.89
CA LEU A 49 -19.25 6.83 -4.58
C LEU A 49 -19.40 7.02 -3.07
N GLN A 50 -18.46 7.74 -2.45
CA GLN A 50 -18.54 8.14 -1.04
C GLN A 50 -19.22 9.51 -0.89
N SER A 51 -18.87 10.48 -1.74
CA SER A 51 -19.41 11.84 -1.69
C SER A 51 -19.15 12.61 -2.99
N GLY A 52 -19.93 13.66 -3.24
CA GLY A 52 -19.80 14.53 -4.41
C GLY A 52 -20.73 14.14 -5.55
N ALA A 53 -20.43 14.62 -6.75
CA ALA A 53 -21.27 14.39 -7.93
C ALA A 53 -21.14 12.95 -8.47
N THR A 54 -22.27 12.38 -8.90
CA THR A 54 -22.36 11.05 -9.53
C THR A 54 -21.81 11.06 -10.94
N ASP A 55 -21.37 9.90 -11.43
CA ASP A 55 -20.92 9.68 -12.82
C ASP A 55 -19.72 10.55 -13.25
N THR A 56 -18.89 10.91 -12.27
CA THR A 56 -17.74 11.81 -12.47
C THR A 56 -16.41 11.08 -12.59
N ALA A 57 -16.44 9.77 -12.42
CA ALA A 57 -15.26 8.91 -12.51
C ALA A 57 -15.48 7.75 -13.49
N THR A 58 -14.54 7.59 -14.42
CA THR A 58 -14.55 6.55 -15.44
C THR A 58 -13.21 5.82 -15.50
N VAL A 59 -13.26 4.52 -15.79
CA VAL A 59 -12.07 3.72 -16.10
C VAL A 59 -11.74 3.86 -17.58
N THR A 60 -10.48 4.11 -17.89
CA THR A 60 -9.97 4.20 -19.27
C THR A 60 -8.71 3.35 -19.39
N SER A 61 -8.55 2.65 -20.52
CA SER A 61 -7.43 1.71 -20.74
C SER A 61 -6.05 2.36 -20.93
N THR A 62 -5.97 3.70 -20.83
CA THR A 62 -4.74 4.49 -21.04
C THR A 62 -4.52 5.53 -19.94
N ALA A 63 -5.40 5.57 -18.93
CA ALA A 63 -5.34 6.57 -17.86
C ALA A 63 -4.46 6.12 -16.67
N GLY A 64 -4.01 4.87 -16.66
CA GLY A 64 -3.10 4.34 -15.65
C GLY A 64 -1.65 4.71 -15.90
N TYR A 65 -0.83 4.44 -14.89
CA TYR A 65 0.61 4.59 -14.92
C TYR A 65 1.21 3.82 -16.10
N GLN A 66 2.18 4.44 -16.79
CA GLN A 66 2.82 3.89 -17.99
C GLN A 66 1.84 3.54 -19.13
N GLY A 67 0.66 4.18 -19.16
CA GLY A 67 -0.35 3.97 -20.18
C GLY A 67 -1.22 2.72 -19.98
N GLY A 68 -1.25 2.17 -18.76
CA GLY A 68 -2.15 1.08 -18.37
C GLY A 68 -3.60 1.52 -18.18
N SER A 69 -4.44 0.58 -17.73
CA SER A 69 -5.80 0.88 -17.30
C SER A 69 -5.78 1.68 -16.00
N GLY A 70 -6.61 2.71 -15.90
CA GLY A 70 -6.73 3.53 -14.70
C GLY A 70 -8.08 4.22 -14.62
N ALA A 71 -8.43 4.70 -13.44
CA ALA A 71 -9.63 5.49 -13.22
C ALA A 71 -9.30 6.98 -13.24
N THR A 72 -10.21 7.79 -13.77
CA THR A 72 -10.08 9.24 -13.83
C THR A 72 -11.29 9.91 -13.19
N ILE A 73 -11.07 10.76 -12.18
CA ILE A 73 -12.09 11.57 -11.50
C ILE A 73 -12.03 13.00 -12.03
N THR A 74 -13.12 13.51 -12.60
CA THR A 74 -13.13 14.78 -13.36
C THR A 74 -13.67 15.99 -12.59
N THR A 75 -14.42 15.77 -11.52
CA THR A 75 -15.02 16.83 -10.69
C THR A 75 -14.79 16.55 -9.20
N GLN A 76 -15.28 17.44 -8.34
CA GLN A 76 -15.25 17.24 -6.89
C GLN A 76 -16.11 16.02 -6.48
N SER A 77 -15.44 14.89 -6.27
CA SER A 77 -16.04 13.65 -5.81
C SER A 77 -14.98 12.76 -5.18
N GLN A 78 -15.45 11.86 -4.30
CA GLN A 78 -14.60 10.90 -3.61
C GLN A 78 -15.21 9.51 -3.79
N TYR A 79 -14.38 8.56 -4.16
CA TYR A 79 -14.75 7.17 -4.36
C TYR A 79 -13.98 6.31 -3.38
N LYS A 80 -14.64 5.28 -2.87
CA LYS A 80 -14.04 4.32 -1.96
C LYS A 80 -13.97 2.94 -2.60
N TYR A 81 -12.87 2.26 -2.34
CA TYR A 81 -12.61 0.88 -2.65
C TYR A 81 -12.71 0.04 -1.38
N ALA A 82 -13.57 -0.97 -1.38
CA ALA A 82 -13.67 -1.95 -0.32
C ALA A 82 -12.54 -2.97 -0.47
N ILE A 83 -11.61 -2.98 0.50
CA ILE A 83 -10.48 -3.91 0.51
C ILE A 83 -11.00 -5.34 0.75
N PRO A 84 -10.60 -6.33 -0.07
CA PRO A 84 -11.01 -7.71 0.14
C PRO A 84 -10.62 -8.23 1.53
N ALA A 85 -11.47 -9.05 2.14
CA ALA A 85 -11.35 -9.45 3.55
C ALA A 85 -9.99 -10.07 3.92
N ASN A 86 -9.36 -10.80 3.00
CA ASN A 86 -8.06 -11.42 3.19
C ASN A 86 -6.88 -10.44 3.16
N TYR A 87 -7.10 -9.19 2.73
CA TYR A 87 -6.09 -8.14 2.69
C TYR A 87 -6.42 -6.97 3.64
N VAL A 88 -7.48 -7.10 4.46
CA VAL A 88 -7.81 -6.13 5.51
C VAL A 88 -6.74 -6.15 6.59
N MET A 89 -6.17 -4.99 6.90
CA MET A 89 -5.25 -4.85 8.01
C MET A 89 -6.02 -4.81 9.32
N THR A 90 -5.53 -5.53 10.33
CA THR A 90 -6.03 -5.57 11.71
C THR A 90 -4.83 -5.44 12.65
N PRO A 91 -5.01 -5.29 13.98
CA PRO A 91 -3.88 -5.16 14.91
C PRO A 91 -3.02 -6.43 14.97
N THR A 92 -3.52 -7.54 14.43
CA THR A 92 -2.85 -8.84 14.37
C THR A 92 -2.58 -9.30 12.93
N SER A 93 -2.91 -8.49 11.92
CA SER A 93 -2.74 -8.90 10.52
C SER A 93 -1.27 -8.92 10.13
N LEU A 94 -0.96 -9.78 9.16
CA LEU A 94 0.33 -9.75 8.51
C LEU A 94 0.47 -8.47 7.67
N THR A 95 -0.56 -7.99 6.96
CA THR A 95 -0.47 -6.80 6.10
C THR A 95 0.25 -5.63 6.77
N SER A 96 1.31 -5.14 6.12
CA SER A 96 2.24 -4.13 6.64
C SER A 96 2.04 -2.73 6.05
N GLY A 97 1.23 -2.61 5.00
CA GLY A 97 0.96 -1.34 4.34
C GLY A 97 0.10 -1.46 3.09
N TYR A 98 -0.21 -0.32 2.51
CA TYR A 98 -0.89 -0.20 1.22
C TYR A 98 -0.21 0.89 0.38
N SER A 99 -0.23 0.74 -0.93
CA SER A 99 0.13 1.81 -1.84
C SER A 99 -0.95 2.06 -2.89
N ILE A 100 -0.92 3.26 -3.45
CA ILE A 100 -1.71 3.64 -4.61
C ILE A 100 -0.91 4.58 -5.49
N LYS A 101 -1.10 4.45 -6.81
CA LYS A 101 -0.53 5.38 -7.78
C LYS A 101 -1.55 6.41 -8.20
N MET A 102 -1.11 7.66 -8.30
CA MET A 102 -1.98 8.79 -8.63
C MET A 102 -1.23 9.84 -9.44
N GLN A 103 -1.93 10.45 -10.38
CA GLN A 103 -1.47 11.59 -11.15
C GLN A 103 -2.48 12.73 -11.05
N LEU A 104 -1.97 13.94 -10.81
CA LEU A 104 -2.74 15.18 -10.92
C LEU A 104 -2.48 15.77 -12.30
N THR A 105 -3.48 15.84 -13.17
CA THR A 105 -3.31 16.16 -14.60
C THR A 105 -3.19 17.67 -14.91
N SER A 106 -2.91 18.47 -13.90
CA SER A 106 -2.70 19.92 -14.02
C SER A 106 -2.10 20.51 -12.74
N ASN A 107 -1.56 21.73 -12.84
CA ASN A 107 -0.99 22.51 -11.73
C ASN A 107 -1.70 23.85 -11.59
N ASN A 108 -3.03 23.89 -11.69
CA ASN A 108 -3.75 25.14 -11.47
C ASN A 108 -4.09 25.33 -10.00
N ASN A 109 -4.38 26.59 -9.66
CA ASN A 109 -4.94 26.92 -8.36
C ASN A 109 -6.19 26.09 -8.06
N TYR A 110 -6.40 25.79 -6.77
CA TYR A 110 -7.55 25.05 -6.25
C TYR A 110 -7.60 23.54 -6.55
N GLN A 111 -6.57 22.94 -7.14
CA GLN A 111 -6.52 21.49 -7.30
C GLN A 111 -6.23 20.83 -5.95
N GLN A 112 -7.08 19.88 -5.54
CA GLN A 112 -6.84 19.09 -4.34
C GLN A 112 -7.19 17.63 -4.57
N ALA A 113 -6.19 16.75 -4.46
CA ALA A 113 -6.39 15.31 -4.51
C ALA A 113 -6.22 14.72 -3.11
N GLN A 114 -7.06 13.76 -2.74
CA GLN A 114 -6.99 13.05 -1.47
C GLN A 114 -6.83 11.55 -1.70
N VAL A 115 -5.91 10.96 -0.95
CA VAL A 115 -5.87 9.52 -0.68
C VAL A 115 -6.10 9.33 0.81
N LEU A 116 -7.00 8.42 1.16
CA LEU A 116 -7.33 8.10 2.55
C LEU A 116 -7.34 6.58 2.73
N LEU A 117 -6.69 6.10 3.77
CA LEU A 117 -6.86 4.74 4.27
C LEU A 117 -7.70 4.79 5.54
N GLY A 118 -8.69 3.93 5.65
CA GLY A 118 -9.54 4.00 6.83
C GLY A 118 -10.39 2.79 7.07
N LYS A 119 -11.18 2.93 8.13
CA LYS A 119 -12.29 2.04 8.41
C LYS A 119 -13.49 2.54 7.61
N ASN A 120 -14.24 1.63 6.99
CA ASN A 120 -15.46 1.93 6.23
C ASN A 120 -16.64 2.31 7.16
N ASP A 121 -16.37 3.13 8.19
CA ASP A 121 -17.33 3.71 9.11
C ASP A 121 -17.53 5.22 8.86
N GLY A 122 -16.69 5.84 8.01
CA GLY A 122 -16.74 7.28 7.71
C GLY A 122 -16.17 8.17 8.83
N VAL A 123 -15.57 7.56 9.87
CA VAL A 123 -15.05 8.26 11.06
C VAL A 123 -13.53 8.11 11.14
N ASN A 124 -13.03 6.88 11.15
CA ASN A 124 -11.62 6.64 11.45
C ASN A 124 -10.79 6.50 10.17
N GLY A 125 -9.64 7.16 10.12
CA GLY A 125 -8.77 7.13 8.94
C GLY A 125 -7.41 7.78 9.10
N LEU A 126 -6.64 7.69 8.03
CA LEU A 126 -5.31 8.27 7.76
C LEU A 126 -5.41 8.91 6.38
N ALA A 127 -4.92 10.14 6.19
CA ALA A 127 -5.10 10.84 4.92
C ALA A 127 -3.87 11.60 4.47
N VAL A 128 -3.68 11.61 3.14
CA VAL A 128 -2.73 12.44 2.40
C VAL A 128 -3.53 13.30 1.44
N VAL A 129 -3.19 14.58 1.35
CA VAL A 129 -3.77 15.52 0.39
C VAL A 129 -2.65 16.18 -0.40
N PHE A 130 -2.75 16.13 -1.73
CA PHE A 130 -1.96 16.95 -2.64
C PHE A 130 -2.73 18.25 -2.83
N ASP A 131 -2.16 19.36 -2.39
CA ASP A 131 -2.79 20.68 -2.44
C ASP A 131 -2.05 21.57 -3.45
N GLY A 132 -2.78 22.08 -4.43
CA GLY A 132 -2.29 22.95 -5.50
C GLY A 132 -2.21 24.42 -5.12
N GLY A 133 -2.52 24.76 -3.85
CA GLY A 133 -2.39 26.11 -3.36
C GLY A 133 -3.35 27.10 -4.05
N THR A 134 -2.85 28.32 -4.23
CA THR A 134 -3.60 29.51 -4.64
C THR A 134 -3.12 30.11 -5.96
N ALA A 135 -1.89 29.80 -6.37
CA ALA A 135 -1.33 30.23 -7.65
C ALA A 135 -1.45 29.13 -8.71
N ASN A 136 -1.34 29.52 -9.98
CA ASN A 136 -1.10 28.55 -11.04
C ASN A 136 0.40 28.23 -11.08
N GLY A 137 0.75 27.00 -11.47
CA GLY A 137 2.09 26.46 -11.38
C GLY A 137 2.27 25.58 -10.14
N ASP A 138 3.52 25.23 -9.84
CA ASP A 138 3.90 24.36 -8.72
C ASP A 138 4.51 25.12 -7.53
N ALA A 139 4.52 26.45 -7.59
CA ALA A 139 5.26 27.30 -6.66
C ALA A 139 4.80 27.16 -5.21
N ASP A 140 3.48 27.06 -5.00
CA ASP A 140 2.81 26.89 -3.71
C ASP A 140 2.14 25.51 -3.54
N ASN A 141 2.47 24.56 -4.41
CA ASN A 141 2.06 23.17 -4.26
C ASN A 141 2.62 22.58 -2.96
N SER A 142 1.80 21.85 -2.24
CA SER A 142 2.16 21.25 -0.96
C SER A 142 1.53 19.88 -0.78
N ILE A 143 2.12 19.10 0.12
CA ILE A 143 1.52 17.86 0.60
C ILE A 143 1.02 18.07 2.04
N LYS A 144 -0.16 17.57 2.34
CA LYS A 144 -0.76 17.59 3.67
C LYS A 144 -0.94 16.16 4.16
N ILE A 145 -0.46 15.86 5.36
CA ILE A 145 -0.57 14.53 5.99
C ILE A 145 -1.39 14.67 7.27
N SER A 146 -2.30 13.73 7.52
CA SER A 146 -3.16 13.80 8.70
C SER A 146 -2.38 13.74 10.00
N SER A 147 -2.78 14.59 10.94
CA SER A 147 -2.20 14.69 12.28
C SER A 147 -3.26 14.71 13.39
N GLY A 148 -4.45 14.16 13.10
CA GLY A 148 -5.61 14.15 13.98
C GLY A 148 -6.88 14.67 13.29
N GLY A 149 -7.93 14.92 14.08
CA GLY A 149 -9.26 15.34 13.59
C GLY A 149 -10.38 14.45 14.10
N THR A 150 -11.63 14.82 13.80
CA THR A 150 -12.82 14.16 14.36
C THR A 150 -13.46 13.16 13.41
N GLY A 151 -13.17 13.22 12.11
CA GLY A 151 -13.77 12.33 11.11
C GLY A 151 -13.29 12.64 9.70
N TRP A 152 -13.78 11.89 8.70
CA TRP A 152 -13.35 12.03 7.30
C TRP A 152 -13.57 13.44 6.72
N GLY A 153 -14.62 14.13 7.18
CA GLY A 153 -14.91 15.52 6.80
C GLY A 153 -14.20 16.61 7.62
N SER A 154 -13.47 16.23 8.67
CA SER A 154 -12.87 17.15 9.65
C SER A 154 -11.51 16.63 10.10
N VAL A 155 -10.58 16.59 9.14
CA VAL A 155 -9.21 16.14 9.32
C VAL A 155 -8.31 17.33 9.60
N ILE A 156 -7.41 17.20 10.58
CA ILE A 156 -6.33 18.15 10.86
C ILE A 156 -5.09 17.65 10.14
N TYR A 157 -4.36 18.56 9.49
CA TYR A 157 -3.21 18.21 8.67
C TYR A 157 -1.95 18.94 9.12
N THR A 158 -0.83 18.23 9.06
CA THR A 158 0.51 18.82 8.98
C THR A 158 0.82 19.14 7.53
N ASN A 159 1.28 20.37 7.25
CA ASN A 159 1.58 20.85 5.91
C ASN A 159 3.08 20.73 5.58
N TYR A 160 3.40 20.08 4.47
CA TYR A 160 4.74 19.88 3.92
C TYR A 160 4.88 20.72 2.64
N SER A 161 5.10 22.02 2.80
CA SER A 161 5.24 22.97 1.68
C SER A 161 6.53 22.80 0.89
N ALA A 162 7.54 22.13 1.44
CA ALA A 162 8.79 21.85 0.74
C ALA A 162 8.69 20.71 -0.29
N ALA A 163 7.65 19.87 -0.21
CA ALA A 163 7.50 18.71 -1.09
C ALA A 163 7.18 19.09 -2.55
N LYS A 164 6.53 20.24 -2.78
CA LYS A 164 6.27 20.87 -4.10
C LYS A 164 6.01 19.87 -5.23
N TRP A 165 4.88 19.17 -5.17
CA TRP A 165 4.51 18.22 -6.23
C TRP A 165 4.33 18.95 -7.57
N ALA A 166 4.73 18.32 -8.67
CA ALA A 166 4.53 18.77 -10.04
C ALA A 166 3.29 18.09 -10.67
N SER A 167 2.60 18.81 -11.55
CA SER A 167 1.54 18.22 -12.37
C SER A 167 2.06 17.23 -13.39
N ASP A 168 1.16 16.38 -13.88
CA ASP A 168 1.40 15.38 -14.91
C ASP A 168 2.50 14.37 -14.54
N ALA A 169 3.01 14.43 -13.32
CA ALA A 169 3.83 13.41 -12.71
C ALA A 169 2.96 12.40 -11.97
N TRP A 170 3.35 11.14 -12.07
CA TRP A 170 2.80 10.05 -11.29
C TRP A 170 3.49 9.98 -9.93
N TYR A 171 2.69 9.74 -8.91
CA TYR A 171 3.14 9.55 -7.54
C TYR A 171 2.68 8.21 -7.03
N GLU A 172 3.56 7.47 -6.36
CA GLU A 172 3.16 6.38 -5.49
C GLU A 172 3.07 6.90 -4.06
N ILE A 173 1.91 6.70 -3.43
CA ILE A 173 1.65 7.03 -2.04
C ILE A 173 1.63 5.73 -1.27
N THR A 174 2.65 5.50 -0.45
CA THR A 174 2.81 4.28 0.33
C THR A 174 2.60 4.57 1.81
N PHE A 175 1.59 3.93 2.39
CA PHE A 175 1.37 3.90 3.84
C PHE A 175 2.00 2.63 4.39
N SER A 176 2.86 2.78 5.40
CA SER A 176 3.61 1.66 5.97
C SER A 176 3.73 1.78 7.49
N ASN A 177 4.17 0.71 8.14
CA ASN A 177 4.41 0.65 9.58
C ASN A 177 3.22 1.14 10.41
N ILE A 178 2.01 0.81 9.96
CA ILE A 178 0.78 1.27 10.59
C ILE A 178 0.55 0.45 11.87
N ALA A 179 0.54 1.14 13.00
CA ALA A 179 0.25 0.57 14.31
C ALA A 179 -1.25 0.69 14.62
N LEU A 180 -2.05 -0.28 14.14
CA LEU A 180 -3.45 -0.40 14.55
C LEU A 180 -3.56 -0.87 16.00
N THR A 181 -4.62 -0.43 16.69
CA THR A 181 -4.83 -0.73 18.11
C THR A 181 -6.07 -1.60 18.32
N ASN A 182 -6.08 -2.43 19.38
CA ASN A 182 -7.27 -3.21 19.75
C ASN A 182 -8.36 -2.35 20.43
N SER A 183 -8.00 -1.16 20.91
CA SER A 183 -8.89 -0.19 21.54
C SER A 183 -8.44 1.24 21.23
N GLY A 184 -9.37 2.19 21.22
CA GLY A 184 -9.11 3.58 20.85
C GLY A 184 -9.51 3.93 19.42
N TYR A 185 -9.58 5.22 19.14
CA TYR A 185 -9.99 5.81 17.87
C TYR A 185 -8.78 6.49 17.18
N GLY A 186 -9.01 7.05 15.99
CA GLY A 186 -8.06 7.85 15.19
C GLY A 186 -6.66 8.10 15.76
N PRO A 187 -6.48 9.04 16.71
CA PRO A 187 -5.17 9.46 17.21
C PRO A 187 -4.36 8.39 17.94
N ALA A 188 -4.96 7.24 18.30
CA ALA A 188 -4.23 6.09 18.84
C ALA A 188 -3.48 5.31 17.74
N VAL A 189 -3.84 5.50 16.47
CA VAL A 189 -3.20 4.84 15.32
C VAL A 189 -2.19 5.79 14.69
N THR A 190 -0.98 5.28 14.47
CA THR A 190 0.11 6.00 13.83
C THR A 190 0.73 5.14 12.74
N GLY A 191 1.50 5.75 11.85
CA GLY A 191 2.27 5.04 10.84
C GLY A 191 3.21 5.99 10.10
N LEU A 192 3.64 5.56 8.92
CA LEU A 192 4.51 6.32 8.04
C LEU A 192 3.89 6.45 6.65
N VAL A 193 4.21 7.55 5.98
CA VAL A 193 3.89 7.78 4.57
C VAL A 193 5.15 8.12 3.80
N THR A 194 5.34 7.43 2.69
CA THR A 194 6.35 7.77 1.67
C THR A 194 5.62 8.14 0.38
N ILE A 195 6.05 9.24 -0.25
CA ILE A 195 5.50 9.70 -1.53
C ILE A 195 6.64 9.81 -2.52
N THR A 196 6.60 8.96 -3.54
CA THR A 196 7.64 8.90 -4.57
C THR A 196 7.12 9.45 -5.88
N ASN A 197 7.83 10.39 -6.47
CA ASN A 197 7.61 10.81 -7.85
C ASN A 197 8.13 9.70 -8.77
N LEU A 198 7.23 8.97 -9.43
CA LEU A 198 7.55 7.80 -10.24
C LEU A 198 8.24 8.15 -11.56
N ASN A 199 8.08 9.38 -12.06
CA ASN A 199 8.78 9.84 -13.26
C ASN A 199 10.29 10.01 -13.01
N THR A 200 10.67 10.38 -11.78
CA THR A 200 12.07 10.65 -11.41
C THR A 200 12.67 9.59 -10.49
N GLY A 201 11.84 8.78 -9.83
CA GLY A 201 12.25 7.84 -8.77
C GLY A 201 12.62 8.52 -7.44
N ILE A 202 12.36 9.81 -7.29
CA ILE A 202 12.75 10.59 -6.11
C ILE A 202 11.57 10.68 -5.13
N ALA A 203 11.83 10.40 -3.86
CA ALA A 203 10.87 10.63 -2.78
C ALA A 203 10.69 12.13 -2.52
N LEU A 204 9.45 12.61 -2.65
CA LEU A 204 9.07 13.95 -2.16
C LEU A 204 9.02 13.98 -0.63
N LEU A 205 8.56 12.88 -0.04
CA LEU A 205 8.55 12.63 1.39
C LEU A 205 8.98 11.18 1.60
N SER A 206 9.88 10.96 2.55
CA SER A 206 10.33 9.62 2.97
C SER A 206 9.98 9.45 4.44
N ASP A 207 9.22 8.40 4.75
CA ASP A 207 8.86 8.00 6.11
C ASP A 207 8.30 9.16 6.96
N ALA A 208 7.48 10.01 6.34
CA ALA A 208 6.82 11.09 7.04
C ALA A 208 5.78 10.52 8.03
N ALA A 209 5.83 10.98 9.27
CA ALA A 209 4.89 10.52 10.30
C ALA A 209 3.45 10.87 9.91
N ILE A 210 2.55 9.90 10.07
CA ILE A 210 1.10 10.09 9.92
C ILE A 210 0.39 9.66 11.20
N THR A 211 -0.56 10.47 11.65
CA THR A 211 -1.43 10.17 12.79
C THR A 211 -2.86 10.06 12.32
N GLY A 212 -3.57 9.05 12.83
CA GLY A 212 -4.96 8.82 12.52
C GLY A 212 -5.89 9.89 13.07
N PHE A 213 -7.05 10.00 12.46
CA PHE A 213 -8.16 10.87 12.87
C PHE A 213 -9.44 10.05 13.05
N GLY A 214 -10.43 10.68 13.69
CA GLY A 214 -11.65 10.02 14.16
C GLY A 214 -11.77 10.18 15.67
N ASN A 215 -12.99 10.26 16.19
CA ASN A 215 -13.24 10.51 17.62
C ASN A 215 -14.22 9.52 18.26
N SER A 216 -14.63 8.50 17.52
CA SER A 216 -15.61 7.51 17.96
C SER A 216 -15.38 6.16 17.29
N GLY A 217 -15.94 5.11 17.88
CA GLY A 217 -15.65 3.72 17.49
C GLY A 217 -14.21 3.30 17.80
N THR A 218 -13.86 2.10 17.37
CA THR A 218 -12.49 1.57 17.47
C THR A 218 -11.82 1.59 16.11
N PHE A 219 -10.63 2.18 16.01
CA PHE A 219 -9.82 2.18 14.79
C PHE A 219 -8.87 0.97 14.74
N ASN A 220 -9.48 -0.21 14.66
CA ASN A 220 -8.77 -1.49 14.67
C ASN A 220 -8.66 -2.13 13.29
N THR A 221 -9.13 -1.49 12.23
CA THR A 221 -9.11 -2.09 10.89
C THR A 221 -8.88 -1.05 9.81
N LEU A 222 -8.10 -1.40 8.78
CA LEU A 222 -8.09 -0.72 7.50
C LEU A 222 -8.73 -1.62 6.46
N ASN A 223 -9.95 -1.28 6.05
CA ASN A 223 -10.72 -2.05 5.09
C ASN A 223 -11.24 -1.20 3.92
N THR A 224 -10.76 0.04 3.80
CA THR A 224 -11.11 0.92 2.70
C THR A 224 -9.95 1.82 2.31
N VAL A 225 -9.79 1.97 1.00
CA VAL A 225 -9.02 3.04 0.36
C VAL A 225 -10.02 4.03 -0.22
N LEU A 226 -9.81 5.32 -0.02
CA LEU A 226 -10.56 6.38 -0.68
C LEU A 226 -9.61 7.21 -1.53
N VAL A 227 -10.08 7.54 -2.73
CA VAL A 227 -9.41 8.43 -3.67
C VAL A 227 -10.42 9.49 -4.09
N GLY A 228 -10.01 10.74 -4.15
CA GLY A 228 -10.95 11.76 -4.55
C GLY A 228 -10.36 13.12 -4.85
N ASN A 229 -11.17 13.91 -5.54
CA ASN A 229 -10.96 15.33 -5.76
C ASN A 229 -11.71 16.12 -4.69
N LYS A 230 -10.97 16.91 -3.90
CA LYS A 230 -11.54 17.85 -2.92
C LYS A 230 -11.68 19.27 -3.47
N GLY A 231 -11.03 19.57 -4.58
CA GLY A 231 -11.04 20.90 -5.21
C GLY A 231 -12.26 21.12 -6.09
N THR A 232 -12.51 22.39 -6.45
CA THR A 232 -13.63 22.78 -7.33
C THR A 232 -13.42 22.40 -8.80
N ALA A 233 -12.21 22.02 -9.22
CA ALA A 233 -11.96 21.55 -10.58
C ALA A 233 -10.70 20.70 -10.73
N ARG A 234 -10.75 19.84 -11.77
CA ARG A 234 -9.68 19.15 -12.51
C ARG A 234 -9.35 17.72 -12.13
N SER A 235 -8.81 17.04 -13.13
CA SER A 235 -8.79 15.60 -13.25
C SER A 235 -7.69 14.96 -12.40
N ILE A 236 -8.06 13.88 -11.72
CA ILE A 236 -7.15 13.01 -10.99
C ILE A 236 -7.22 11.65 -11.66
N ALA A 237 -6.09 11.15 -12.13
CA ALA A 237 -5.97 9.77 -12.56
C ALA A 237 -5.35 8.93 -11.44
N PHE A 238 -5.75 7.68 -11.31
CA PHE A 238 -5.16 6.75 -10.34
C PHE A 238 -5.31 5.30 -10.78
N ASP A 239 -4.41 4.46 -10.31
CA ASP A 239 -4.34 3.02 -10.56
C ASP A 239 -3.52 2.30 -9.48
N ASP A 240 -3.31 1.01 -9.67
CA ASP A 240 -2.46 0.14 -8.84
C ASP A 240 -2.65 0.31 -7.33
N VAL A 241 -3.83 -0.07 -6.83
CA VAL A 241 -4.02 -0.23 -5.38
C VAL A 241 -3.34 -1.53 -4.97
N THR A 242 -2.33 -1.46 -4.12
CA THR A 242 -1.59 -2.64 -3.66
C THR A 242 -1.60 -2.77 -2.14
N ALA A 243 -1.41 -3.99 -1.66
CA ALA A 243 -1.12 -4.29 -0.26
C ALA A 243 0.28 -4.91 -0.14
N THR A 244 1.02 -4.48 0.87
CA THR A 244 2.28 -5.14 1.24
C THR A 244 2.00 -6.16 2.33
N VAL A 245 2.19 -7.44 2.03
CA VAL A 245 2.06 -8.52 2.99
C VAL A 245 3.46 -9.07 3.33
N PRO A 246 3.79 -9.29 4.61
CA PRO A 246 4.89 -10.14 5.00
C PRO A 246 4.75 -11.47 4.28
N GLU A 247 5.87 -12.08 3.91
CA GLU A 247 5.84 -13.44 3.41
C GLU A 247 4.99 -14.30 4.38
N PRO A 248 4.07 -15.16 3.89
CA PRO A 248 3.61 -16.24 4.74
C PRO A 248 4.87 -16.90 5.29
N ALA A 249 4.97 -17.07 6.61
CA ALA A 249 6.05 -17.84 7.20
C ALA A 249 5.97 -19.23 6.57
N THR A 250 6.66 -19.45 5.46
CA THR A 250 6.79 -20.75 4.86
C THR A 250 7.54 -21.52 5.92
N TRP A 251 6.79 -22.39 6.59
CA TRP A 251 7.29 -23.26 7.61
C TRP A 251 8.62 -23.80 7.13
N ALA A 252 9.68 -23.55 7.89
CA ALA A 252 10.96 -24.22 7.78
C ALA A 252 10.81 -25.73 8.12
N LEU A 253 9.89 -26.39 7.43
CA LEU A 253 9.55 -27.81 7.48
C LEU A 253 9.87 -28.45 6.13
N LEU A 254 10.96 -28.04 5.51
CA LEU A 254 11.63 -28.89 4.53
C LEU A 254 13.12 -28.90 4.88
N ILE A 255 13.60 -30.12 5.11
CA ILE A 255 14.97 -30.56 5.48
C ILE A 255 15.11 -30.78 7.01
N PRO A 256 14.97 -32.03 7.50
CA PRO A 256 15.73 -33.18 6.98
C PRO A 256 14.86 -34.42 6.71
N VAL A 257 14.29 -34.53 5.51
CA VAL A 257 13.82 -35.84 4.99
C VAL A 257 14.98 -36.61 4.30
N LEU A 258 16.18 -36.03 4.25
CA LEU A 258 17.34 -36.64 3.60
C LEU A 258 18.42 -37.14 4.59
N LEU A 259 18.03 -37.87 5.63
CA LEU A 259 19.02 -38.63 6.42
C LEU A 259 18.53 -39.97 6.99
N ILE A 260 17.41 -40.52 6.51
CA ILE A 260 16.92 -41.86 6.94
C ILE A 260 17.16 -42.96 5.89
N THR A 261 17.59 -42.62 4.67
CA THR A 261 17.84 -43.63 3.62
C THR A 261 19.32 -44.05 3.44
N LEU A 262 20.25 -43.56 4.26
CA LEU A 262 21.67 -43.98 4.22
C LEU A 262 22.03 -45.14 5.15
N LEU A 263 21.07 -45.69 5.93
CA LEU A 263 21.28 -46.89 6.76
C LEU A 263 20.82 -48.19 6.09
N ARG A 264 20.48 -48.18 4.80
CA ARG A 264 20.18 -49.40 4.03
C ARG A 264 21.12 -49.54 2.83
N ARG A 265 22.21 -50.27 3.08
CA ARG A 265 22.97 -51.17 2.18
C ARG A 265 24.45 -50.81 2.02
N ARG A 266 25.26 -51.61 2.72
CA ARG A 266 26.49 -52.33 2.29
C ARG A 266 27.42 -52.35 3.52
N THR A 267 27.85 -53.48 4.10
CA THR A 267 28.06 -54.82 3.55
C THR A 267 28.25 -55.84 4.68
N ARG A 268 27.83 -57.09 4.43
CA ARG A 268 28.28 -58.28 5.15
C ARG A 268 29.79 -58.50 4.96
N ALA A 269 30.42 -59.00 6.03
CA ALA A 269 31.49 -60.01 6.14
C ALA A 269 32.89 -59.80 5.51
N ALA A 270 33.90 -59.71 6.41
CA ALA A 270 35.13 -60.52 6.53
C ALA A 270 35.84 -60.00 7.81
N VAL A 271 36.27 -60.76 8.84
CA VAL A 271 36.72 -62.14 9.05
C VAL A 271 36.21 -62.65 10.39
#